data_AF-A0A7J3FDX2-F1
#
_entry.id   AF-A0A7J3FDX2-F1
#
_cell.length_a   1.000
_cell.length_b   1.000
_cell.length_c   1.000
_cell.angle_alpha   90.00
_cell.angle_beta   90.00
_cell.angle_gamma   90.00
#
_symmetry.space_group_name_H-M   'P 1'
#
loop_
_entity.id
_entity.type
_entity.pdbx_description
1 polymer ?
#
loop_
_entity_poly.entity_id
_entity_poly.type
_entity_poly.pdbx_seq_one_letter_code
_entity_poly.pdbx_strand_id
1 'polypeptide(L)' 'MKISELIDYGLPEEVVEILKKHGIEELYPPQAECVRKGVLGGKSMVVCIPTAAGKTLVAELCMLKHILGGGKA' A
#
# COMPACT_ATOMS: atom_id res chain seq x y z
N MET A 1 1.16 5.07 10.23
CA MET A 1 2.35 4.77 9.42
C MET A 1 2.41 5.84 8.36
N LYS A 2 3.47 6.65 8.34
CA LYS A 2 3.65 7.68 7.33
C LYS A 2 3.80 7.05 5.97
N ILE A 3 3.25 7.68 4.93
CA ILE A 3 3.35 7.18 3.55
C ILE A 3 4.82 7.09 3.09
N SER A 4 5.70 7.93 3.63
CA SER A 4 7.15 7.85 3.41
C SER A 4 7.79 6.53 3.85
N GLU A 5 7.25 5.88 4.90
CA GLU A 5 7.77 4.59 5.38
C GLU A 5 7.52 3.46 4.36
N LEU A 6 6.65 3.64 3.37
CA LEU A 6 6.36 2.61 2.37
C LEU A 6 7.53 2.32 1.43
N ILE A 7 8.52 3.21 1.35
CA ILE A 7 9.76 2.99 0.61
C ILE A 7 10.52 1.77 1.18
N ASP A 8 10.54 1.64 2.51
CA ASP A 8 11.16 0.50 3.21
C ASP A 8 10.43 -0.81 2.92
N TYR A 9 9.17 -0.72 2.49
CA TYR A 9 8.36 -1.85 2.03
C TYR A 9 8.41 -2.04 0.52
N GLY A 10 9.35 -1.40 -0.18
CA GLY A 10 9.63 -1.63 -1.60
C GLY A 10 8.63 -0.98 -2.56
N LEU A 11 7.95 0.10 -2.15
CA LEU A 11 7.28 1.00 -3.10
C LEU A 11 8.27 2.06 -3.61
N PRO A 12 8.25 2.40 -4.92
CA PRO A 12 9.07 3.48 -5.43
C PRO A 12 8.73 4.84 -4.82
N GLU A 13 9.73 5.72 -4.70
CA GLU A 13 9.57 7.08 -4.15
C GLU A 13 8.51 7.89 -4.92
N GLU A 14 8.44 7.71 -6.23
CA GLU A 14 7.46 8.37 -7.11
C GLU A 14 6.02 8.08 -6.69
N VAL A 15 5.72 6.84 -6.27
CA VAL A 15 4.39 6.45 -5.78
C VAL A 15 4.07 7.18 -4.48
N VAL A 16 5.03 7.23 -3.56
CA VAL A 16 4.90 7.93 -2.27
C VAL A 16 4.64 9.43 -2.49
N GLU A 17 5.34 10.07 -3.42
CA GLU A 17 5.13 11.47 -3.75
C GLU A 17 3.79 11.73 -4.42
N ILE A 18 3.30 10.83 -5.27
CA ILE A 18 1.95 10.92 -5.84
C ILE A 18 0.89 10.83 -4.75
N LEU A 19 1.01 9.90 -3.80
CA LEU A 19 0.08 9.75 -2.69
C LEU A 19 0.02 11.00 -1.83
N LYS A 20 1.18 11.59 -1.49
CA LYS A 20 1.26 12.87 -0.75
C LYS A 20 0.61 14.01 -1.54
N LYS A 21 0.83 14.12 -2.85
CA LYS A 21 0.18 15.13 -3.72
C LYS A 21 -1.35 15.00 -3.74
N HIS A 22 -1.88 13.80 -3.51
CA HIS A 22 -3.32 13.55 -3.37
C HIS A 22 -3.83 13.75 -1.94
N GLY A 23 -3.00 14.29 -1.03
CA GLY A 23 -3.37 14.56 0.37
C GLY A 23 -3.33 13.33 1.28
N ILE A 24 -2.71 12.24 0.83
CA ILE A 24 -2.55 11.02 1.64
C ILE A 24 -1.17 11.09 2.32
N GLU A 25 -1.17 11.47 3.59
CA GLU A 25 0.08 11.61 4.38
C GLU A 25 0.40 10.38 5.23
N GLU A 26 -0.64 9.65 5.67
CA GLU A 26 -0.51 8.49 6.54
C GLU A 26 -1.59 7.44 6.29
N LEU A 27 -1.23 6.18 6.49
CA LEU A 27 -2.15 5.06 6.48
C LEU A 27 -2.95 5.01 7.78
N TYR A 28 -4.25 4.72 7.66
CA TYR A 28 -5.08 4.39 8.79
C TYR A 28 -4.60 3.11 9.50
N PRO A 29 -4.88 2.94 10.80
CA PRO A 29 -4.36 1.82 11.58
C PRO A 29 -4.58 0.43 10.93
N PRO A 30 -5.77 0.11 10.39
CA PRO A 30 -5.99 -1.19 9.74
C PRO A 30 -5.20 -1.38 8.44
N GLN A 31 -4.96 -0.30 7.69
CA GLN A 31 -4.16 -0.34 6.46
C GLN A 31 -2.68 -0.55 6.77
N ALA A 32 -2.16 0.17 7.77
CA ALA A 32 -0.79 0.01 8.25
C ALA A 32 -0.55 -1.41 8.79
N GLU A 33 -1.54 -2.01 9.45
CA GLU A 33 -1.48 -3.40 9.90
C GLU A 33 -1.34 -4.38 8.72
N CYS A 34 -2.04 -4.14 7.59
CA CYS A 34 -1.90 -4.96 6.39
C CYS A 34 -0.47 -4.91 5.82
N VAL A 35 0.14 -3.71 5.78
CA VAL A 35 1.53 -3.52 5.34
C VAL A 35 2.50 -4.28 6.25
N ARG A 36 2.35 -4.12 7.58
CA ARG A 36 3.18 -4.85 8.57
C ARG A 36 3.01 -6.37 8.49
N LYS A 37 1.80 -6.85 8.15
CA LYS A 37 1.52 -8.28 7.91
C LYS A 37 2.04 -8.78 6.56
N GLY A 38 2.65 -7.91 5.75
CA GLY A 38 3.32 -8.30 4.52
C GLY A 38 2.40 -8.38 3.31
N VAL A 39 1.30 -7.60 3.25
CA VAL A 39 0.44 -7.53 2.04
C VAL A 39 1.24 -7.11 0.79
N LEU A 40 2.28 -6.31 0.96
CA LEU A 40 3.21 -5.89 -0.09
C LEU A 40 4.31 -6.93 -0.39
N GLY A 41 4.27 -8.12 0.23
CA GLY A 41 5.31 -9.15 0.11
C GLY A 41 5.24 -10.01 -1.15
N GLY A 42 4.31 -9.75 -2.07
CA GLY A 42 4.14 -10.52 -3.31
C GLY A 42 3.55 -11.92 -3.12
N LYS A 43 3.00 -12.23 -1.94
CA LYS A 43 2.32 -13.49 -1.64
C LYS A 43 0.81 -13.31 -1.68
N SER A 44 0.08 -14.38 -2.02
CA SER A 44 -1.38 -14.38 -1.94
C SER A 44 -1.85 -14.18 -0.51
N MET A 45 -2.73 -13.19 -0.31
CA MET A 45 -3.29 -12.80 0.98
C MET A 45 -4.79 -12.55 0.84
N VAL A 46 -5.56 -12.94 1.86
CA VAL A 46 -6.95 -12.50 2.02
C VAL A 46 -6.99 -11.40 3.07
N VAL A 47 -7.50 -10.23 2.69
CA VAL A 47 -7.58 -9.06 3.58
C VAL A 47 -9.04 -8.79 3.94
N CYS A 48 -9.37 -8.88 5.24
CA CYS A 48 -10.69 -8.59 5.78
C CYS A 48 -10.61 -7.37 6.72
N ILE A 49 -11.05 -6.20 6.24
CA ILE A 49 -11.07 -4.94 7.00
C ILE A 49 -12.51 -4.42 7.03
N PRO A 50 -12.98 -3.65 8.03
CA PRO A 50 -14.28 -2.96 7.99
C PRO A 50 -14.46 -2.05 6.77
N THR A 51 -15.69 -1.85 6.31
CA THR A 51 -16.01 -0.92 5.20
C THR A 51 -15.75 0.52 5.63
N ALA A 52 -15.39 1.39 4.68
CA ALA A 52 -14.86 2.75 4.90
C ALA A 52 -13.45 2.86 5.51
N ALA A 53 -12.79 1.75 5.87
CA ALA A 53 -11.40 1.78 6.36
C ALA A 53 -10.34 1.93 5.23
N GLY A 54 -10.75 2.25 4.01
CA GLY A 54 -9.84 2.46 2.87
C GLY A 54 -9.20 1.17 2.33
N LYS A 55 -9.98 0.08 2.19
CA LYS A 55 -9.53 -1.17 1.56
C LYS A 55 -9.00 -0.99 0.15
N THR A 56 -9.59 -0.07 -0.61
CA THR A 56 -9.19 0.24 -1.99
C THR A 56 -7.72 0.65 -2.06
N LEU A 57 -7.29 1.55 -1.17
CA LEU A 57 -5.89 1.99 -1.14
C LEU A 57 -4.92 0.82 -0.93
N VAL A 58 -5.22 -0.10 -0.01
CA VAL A 58 -4.37 -1.28 0.22
C VAL A 58 -4.24 -2.12 -1.05
N ALA A 59 -5.35 -2.33 -1.77
CA ALA A 59 -5.33 -3.05 -3.04
C ALA A 59 -4.53 -2.31 -4.12
N GLU A 60 -4.70 -0.98 -4.23
CA GLU A 60 -3.95 -0.12 -5.16
C GLU A 60 -2.44 -0.19 -4.91
N LEU A 61 -1.99 -0.12 -3.65
CA LEU A 61 -0.57 -0.26 -3.31
C LEU A 61 -0.02 -1.63 -3.72
N CYS A 62 -0.81 -2.70 -3.57
CA CYS A 62 -0.40 -4.04 -3.99
C CYS A 62 -0.29 -4.16 -5.51
N MET A 63 -1.28 -3.65 -6.24
CA MET A 63 -1.28 -3.63 -7.71
C MET A 63 -0.11 -2.81 -8.24
N LEU A 64 0.09 -1.59 -7.72
CA LEU A 64 1.20 -0.73 -8.10
C LEU A 64 2.54 -1.41 -7.83
N LYS A 65 2.72 -1.99 -6.66
CA LYS A 65 3.96 -2.72 -6.34
C LYS A 65 4.20 -3.89 -7.30
N HIS A 66 3.16 -4.62 -7.66
CA HIS A 66 3.28 -5.75 -8.57
C HIS A 66 3.66 -5.31 -9.99
N ILE A 67 2.95 -4.33 -10.55
CA ILE A 67 3.19 -3.80 -11.90
C ILE A 67 4.58 -3.16 -11.99
N LEU A 68 4.96 -2.32 -11.03
CA LEU A 68 6.26 -1.64 -11.01
C LEU A 68 7.42 -2.62 -10.74
N GLY A 69 7.14 -3.76 -10.11
CA GLY A 69 8.09 -4.87 -9.95
C GLY A 69 8.24 -5.77 -11.19
N GLY A 70 7.64 -5.41 -12.33
CA GLY A 70 7.68 -6.20 -13.57
C GLY A 70 6.60 -7.29 -13.67
N GLY A 71 5.63 -7.29 -12.76
CA GLY A 71 4.43 -8.11 -12.83
C GLY A 71 3.46 -7.63 -13.90
N LYS A 72 2.40 -8.40 -14.14
CA LYS A 72 1.33 -8.03 -15.10
C LYS A 72 0.17 -7.39 -14.35
N ALA A 73 -0.51 -6.45 -15.01
CA ALA A 73 -1.75 -5.87 -14.51
C ALA A 73 -2.90 -6.88 -14.55
#